data_AF-A0AAD1T8D3-F1
#
_entry.id   AF-A0AAD1T8D3-F1
#
_cell.length_a   1.000
_cell.length_b   1.000
_cell.length_c   1.000
_cell.angle_alpha   90.00
_cell.angle_beta   90.00
_cell.angle_gamma   90.00
#
_symmetry.space_group_name_H-M   'P 1'
#
loop_
_entity.id
_entity.type
_entity.pdbx_description
1 polymer ?
#
loop_
_entity_poly.entity_id
_entity_poly.type
_entity_poly.pdbx_seq_one_letter_code
_entity_poly.pdbx_strand_id
1 'polypeptide(L)'
;MKRNRETEIHKLVNDIHVLETAHKSEQTLTIFQELSALRGRLSTLLHCHHQRHLQHSKAFFYVNSDNGSRLLARLINNKKNKSYIAYLRDCQGLVQHLPDNIAKIAHSYYESLYSLESSFRRSTQLLR
;
A
#
# COMPACT_ATOMS: atom_id res chain seq x y z
N MET A 1 5.01 -21.69 -24.68
CA MET A 1 4.18 -20.61 -24.10
C MET A 1 4.98 -19.65 -23.20
N LYS A 2 5.74 -20.08 -22.18
CA LYS A 2 6.56 -19.16 -21.34
C LYS A 2 7.69 -18.45 -22.11
N ARG A 3 8.50 -19.19 -22.86
CA ARG A 3 9.61 -18.62 -23.66
C ARG A 3 9.16 -17.53 -24.65
N ASN A 4 8.06 -17.75 -25.37
CA ASN A 4 7.53 -16.76 -26.32
C ASN A 4 7.10 -15.44 -25.64
N ARG A 5 6.73 -15.49 -24.35
CA ARG A 5 6.29 -14.32 -23.59
C ARG A 5 7.47 -13.52 -23.05
N GLU A 6 8.49 -14.20 -22.54
CA GLU A 6 9.75 -13.55 -22.14
C GLU A 6 10.40 -12.87 -23.35
N THR A 7 10.37 -13.50 -24.52
CA THR A 7 10.85 -12.86 -25.75
C THR A 7 10.03 -11.65 -26.17
N GLU A 8 8.71 -11.65 -25.93
CA GLU A 8 7.85 -10.50 -26.27
C GLU A 8 8.09 -9.32 -25.32
N ILE A 9 8.27 -9.59 -24.02
CA ILE A 9 8.63 -8.56 -23.03
C ILE A 9 10.02 -7.98 -23.34
N HIS A 10 11.00 -8.84 -23.62
CA HIS A 10 12.35 -8.38 -23.98
C HIS A 10 12.36 -7.53 -25.25
N LYS A 11 11.57 -7.90 -26.27
CA LYS A 11 11.41 -7.08 -27.47
C LYS A 11 10.82 -5.71 -27.14
N LEU A 12 9.71 -5.66 -26.41
CA LEU A 12 9.07 -4.39 -26.01
C LEU A 12 10.01 -3.49 -25.19
N VAL A 13 10.81 -4.07 -24.29
CA VAL A 13 11.79 -3.32 -23.50
C VAL A 13 12.90 -2.74 -24.39
N ASN A 14 13.40 -3.53 -25.34
CA ASN A 14 14.42 -3.07 -26.28
C ASN A 14 13.87 -1.96 -27.20
N ASP A 15 12.65 -2.12 -27.71
CA ASP A 15 11.99 -1.14 -28.58
C ASP A 15 11.76 0.19 -27.83
N ILE A 16 11.32 0.12 -26.56
CA ILE A 16 11.20 1.30 -25.70
C ILE A 16 12.57 1.96 -25.49
N HIS A 17 13.63 1.18 -25.25
CA HIS A 17 14.96 1.74 -25.03
C HIS A 17 15.50 2.48 -26.27
N VAL A 18 15.30 1.92 -27.46
CA VAL A 18 15.66 2.55 -28.73
C VAL A 18 14.86 3.84 -28.96
N LEU A 19 13.57 3.83 -28.67
CA LEU A 19 12.74 5.03 -28.81
C LEU A 19 13.05 6.09 -27.74
N GLU A 20 13.47 5.70 -26.54
CA GLU A 20 13.94 6.61 -25.50
C GLU A 20 15.24 7.31 -25.88
N THR A 21 16.18 6.60 -26.51
CA THR A 21 17.42 7.22 -27.00
C THR A 21 17.14 8.17 -28.16
N ALA A 22 16.27 7.78 -29.11
CA ALA A 22 15.84 8.64 -30.21
C ALA A 22 15.05 9.88 -29.74
N HIS A 23 14.18 9.72 -28.72
CA HIS A 23 13.44 10.85 -28.16
C HIS A 23 14.35 11.83 -27.42
N LYS A 24 15.43 11.35 -26.79
CA LYS A 24 16.41 12.24 -26.14
C LYS A 24 17.17 13.10 -27.14
N SER A 25 17.38 12.63 -28.37
CA SER A 25 18.07 13.39 -29.42
C SER A 25 17.15 14.33 -30.20
N GLU A 26 15.94 13.88 -30.58
CA GLU A 26 15.08 14.62 -31.52
C GLU A 26 13.82 15.24 -30.88
N GLN A 27 13.44 14.81 -29.66
CA GLN A 27 12.29 15.31 -28.88
C GLN A 27 10.97 15.44 -29.67
N THR A 28 10.77 14.59 -30.68
CA THR A 28 9.60 14.65 -31.56
C THR A 28 8.34 14.11 -30.87
N LEU A 29 7.20 14.78 -31.11
CA LEU A 29 5.90 14.42 -30.53
C LEU A 29 5.39 13.05 -30.99
N THR A 30 5.74 12.63 -32.22
CA THR A 30 5.42 11.30 -32.77
C THR A 30 6.13 10.19 -31.98
N ILE A 31 7.43 10.35 -31.74
CA ILE A 31 8.24 9.41 -30.94
C ILE A 31 7.66 9.30 -29.53
N PHE A 32 7.27 10.43 -28.91
CA PHE A 32 6.64 10.42 -27.59
C PHE A 32 5.33 9.61 -27.55
N GLN A 33 4.47 9.78 -28.56
CA GLN A 33 3.20 9.05 -28.67
C GLN A 33 3.43 7.54 -28.82
N GLU A 34 4.37 7.14 -29.67
CA GLU A 34 4.73 5.74 -29.87
C GLU A 34 5.32 5.11 -28.59
N LEU A 35 6.18 5.85 -27.89
CA LEU A 35 6.79 5.44 -26.64
C LEU A 35 5.73 5.27 -25.53
N SER A 36 4.77 6.19 -25.46
CA SER A 36 3.62 6.09 -24.55
C SER A 36 2.75 4.86 -24.85
N ALA A 37 2.47 4.59 -26.13
CA ALA A 37 1.72 3.42 -26.55
C ALA A 37 2.43 2.09 -26.20
N LEU A 38 3.75 2.01 -26.44
CA LEU A 38 4.54 0.83 -26.09
C LEU A 38 4.64 0.61 -24.57
N ARG A 39 4.82 1.68 -23.78
CA ARG A 39 4.78 1.60 -22.30
C ARG A 39 3.41 1.14 -21.80
N GLY A 40 2.32 1.63 -22.40
CA GLY A 40 0.96 1.17 -22.09
C GLY A 40 0.76 -0.32 -22.41
N ARG A 41 1.28 -0.78 -23.56
CA ARG A 41 1.24 -2.18 -23.96
C ARG A 41 2.05 -3.08 -23.02
N LEU A 42 3.23 -2.64 -22.58
CA LEU A 42 4.03 -3.36 -21.59
C LEU A 42 3.32 -3.46 -20.24
N SER A 43 2.76 -2.33 -19.77
CA SER A 43 2.02 -2.25 -18.51
C SER A 43 0.82 -3.20 -18.48
N THR A 44 0.00 -3.20 -19.54
CA THR A 44 -1.17 -4.09 -19.64
C THR A 44 -0.77 -5.57 -19.67
N LEU A 45 0.32 -5.92 -20.35
CA LEU A 45 0.84 -7.29 -20.42
C LEU A 45 1.32 -7.76 -19.04
N LEU A 46 2.11 -6.94 -18.33
CA LEU A 46 2.56 -7.21 -16.97
C LEU A 46 1.40 -7.29 -15.97
N HIS A 47 0.39 -6.42 -16.10
CA HIS A 47 -0.79 -6.44 -15.26
C HIS A 47 -1.59 -7.73 -15.44
N CYS A 48 -1.86 -8.13 -16.69
CA CYS A 48 -2.51 -9.41 -17.00
C CYS A 48 -1.73 -10.60 -16.41
N HIS A 49 -0.41 -10.56 -16.49
CA HIS A 49 0.45 -11.61 -15.93
C HIS A 49 0.35 -11.67 -14.41
N HIS A 50 0.49 -10.53 -13.75
CA HIS A 50 0.37 -10.42 -12.30
C HIS A 50 -1.00 -10.93 -11.83
N GLN A 51 -2.07 -10.54 -12.51
CA GLN A 51 -3.43 -10.96 -12.17
C GLN A 51 -3.62 -12.48 -12.29
N ARG A 52 -3.12 -13.11 -13.36
CA ARG A 52 -3.17 -14.58 -13.51
C ARG A 52 -2.36 -15.30 -12.43
N HIS A 53 -1.17 -14.82 -12.12
CA HIS A 53 -0.35 -15.39 -11.05
C HIS A 53 -1.04 -15.27 -9.69
N LEU A 54 -1.62 -14.11 -9.41
CA LEU A 54 -2.35 -13.85 -8.18
C LEU A 54 -3.60 -14.74 -8.07
N GLN A 55 -4.33 -14.94 -9.17
CA GLN A 55 -5.45 -15.89 -9.23
C GLN A 55 -4.99 -17.33 -8.99
N HIS A 56 -3.90 -17.76 -9.63
CA HIS A 56 -3.36 -19.10 -9.44
C HIS A 56 -2.90 -19.33 -8.00
N SER A 57 -2.16 -18.39 -7.41
CA SER A 57 -1.75 -18.44 -6.01
C SER A 57 -2.95 -18.43 -5.06
N LYS A 58 -3.98 -17.63 -5.36
CA LYS A 58 -5.23 -17.65 -4.59
C LYS A 58 -5.89 -19.03 -4.66
N ALA A 59 -6.05 -19.60 -5.85
CA ALA A 59 -6.62 -20.92 -6.01
C ALA A 59 -5.81 -21.98 -5.25
N PHE A 60 -4.49 -21.98 -5.42
CA PHE A 60 -3.59 -22.93 -4.78
C PHE A 60 -3.65 -22.85 -3.25
N PHE A 61 -3.55 -21.65 -2.66
CA PHE A 61 -3.43 -21.50 -1.20
C PHE A 61 -4.76 -21.38 -0.46
N TYR A 62 -5.83 -20.95 -1.12
CA TYR A 62 -7.11 -20.66 -0.45
C TYR A 62 -8.22 -21.63 -0.86
N VAL A 63 -8.17 -22.20 -2.07
CA VAL A 63 -9.23 -23.08 -2.58
C VAL A 63 -8.80 -24.54 -2.53
N ASN A 64 -7.59 -24.85 -3.00
CA ASN A 64 -7.11 -26.20 -3.23
C ASN A 64 -6.12 -26.70 -2.17
N SER A 65 -5.86 -25.92 -1.12
CA SER A 65 -4.85 -26.25 -0.11
C SER A 65 -5.39 -27.15 1.01
N ASP A 66 -4.48 -27.84 1.69
CA ASP A 66 -4.79 -28.65 2.88
C ASP A 66 -5.50 -27.83 3.98
N ASN A 67 -6.27 -28.50 4.84
CA ASN A 67 -7.15 -27.85 5.81
C ASN A 67 -6.45 -26.74 6.64
N GLY A 68 -5.17 -26.92 6.99
CA GLY A 68 -4.39 -25.95 7.77
C GLY A 68 -4.10 -24.63 7.05
N SER A 69 -3.80 -24.65 5.75
CA SER A 69 -3.53 -23.44 4.97
C SER A 69 -4.80 -22.68 4.64
N ARG A 70 -5.93 -23.38 4.45
CA ARG A 70 -7.27 -22.76 4.42
C ARG A 70 -7.62 -22.06 5.73
N LEU A 71 -7.25 -22.64 6.87
CA LEU A 71 -7.50 -22.07 8.20
C LEU A 71 -6.64 -20.83 8.47
N LEU A 72 -5.35 -20.88 8.10
CA LEU A 72 -4.44 -19.74 8.14
C LEU A 72 -4.90 -18.59 7.24
N ALA A 73 -5.30 -18.90 6.01
CA ALA A 73 -5.87 -17.95 5.06
C ALA A 73 -7.11 -17.23 5.60
N ARG A 74 -8.04 -17.99 6.23
CA ARG A 74 -9.20 -17.42 6.92
C ARG A 74 -8.79 -16.52 8.08
N LEU A 75 -7.83 -16.95 8.90
CA LEU A 75 -7.33 -16.14 10.01
C LEU A 75 -6.70 -14.83 9.55
N ILE A 76 -5.89 -14.85 8.48
CA ILE A 76 -5.27 -13.66 7.91
C ILE A 76 -6.32 -12.70 7.33
N ASN A 77 -7.27 -13.21 6.54
CA ASN A 77 -8.35 -12.38 5.99
C ASN A 77 -9.24 -11.79 7.09
N ASN A 78 -9.53 -12.55 8.14
CA ASN A 78 -10.29 -12.06 9.29
C ASN A 78 -9.50 -11.08 10.17
N LYS A 79 -8.17 -11.02 10.05
CA LYS A 79 -7.30 -10.09 10.80
C LYS A 79 -7.11 -8.75 10.08
N LYS A 80 -7.30 -8.67 8.75
CA LYS A 80 -7.11 -7.42 7.99
C LYS A 80 -7.98 -6.26 8.47
N ASN A 81 -9.13 -6.55 9.08
CA ASN A 81 -10.08 -5.55 9.59
C ASN A 81 -10.19 -5.54 11.13
N LYS A 82 -9.31 -6.23 11.85
CA LYS A 82 -9.34 -6.24 13.32
C LYS A 82 -8.37 -5.21 13.85
N SER A 83 -8.89 -4.26 14.62
CA SER A 83 -8.08 -3.37 15.47
C SER A 83 -7.12 -4.22 16.30
N TYR A 84 -5.81 -3.93 16.23
CA TYR A 84 -4.80 -4.58 17.06
C TYR A 84 -4.98 -4.25 18.54
N ILE A 85 -5.64 -3.13 18.84
CA ILE A 85 -6.00 -2.72 20.20
C ILE A 85 -7.39 -3.29 20.48
N ALA A 86 -7.43 -4.34 21.31
CA ALA A 86 -8.67 -5.03 21.68
C ALA A 86 -9.53 -4.24 22.66
N TYR A 87 -8.89 -3.42 23.50
CA TYR A 87 -9.55 -2.47 24.38
C TYR A 87 -8.57 -1.42 24.88
N LEU A 88 -9.10 -0.28 25.32
CA LEU A 88 -8.35 0.77 25.98
C LEU A 88 -9.18 1.31 27.16
N ARG A 89 -8.53 1.67 28.26
CA ARG A 89 -9.21 2.35 29.37
C ARG A 89 -9.18 3.85 29.17
N ASP A 90 -10.31 4.48 29.39
CA ASP A 90 -10.42 5.93 29.44
C ASP A 90 -9.89 6.49 30.77
N CYS A 91 -9.70 7.81 30.86
CA CYS A 91 -9.28 8.54 32.06
C CYS A 91 -10.19 8.31 33.27
N GLN A 92 -11.45 7.93 33.03
CA GLN A 92 -12.44 7.58 34.06
C GLN A 92 -12.41 6.09 34.47
N GLY A 93 -11.48 5.31 33.92
CA GLY A 93 -11.34 3.87 34.20
C GLY A 93 -12.30 2.97 33.42
N LEU A 94 -13.17 3.53 32.58
CA LEU A 94 -14.10 2.78 31.73
C LEU A 94 -13.35 2.11 30.56
N VAL A 95 -13.62 0.83 30.33
CA VAL A 95 -13.00 0.05 29.25
C VAL A 95 -13.80 0.25 27.96
N GLN A 96 -13.13 0.71 26.90
CA GLN A 96 -13.69 0.87 25.56
C GLN A 96 -13.16 -0.20 24.62
N HIS A 97 -14.06 -0.83 23.87
CA HIS A 97 -13.75 -1.88 22.89
C HIS A 97 -13.96 -1.42 21.44
N LEU A 98 -14.70 -0.33 21.24
CA LEU A 98 -15.02 0.19 19.92
C LEU A 98 -13.80 0.96 19.36
N PRO A 99 -13.36 0.67 18.12
CA PRO A 99 -12.19 1.31 17.52
C PRO A 99 -12.28 2.84 17.51
N ASP A 100 -13.46 3.39 17.20
CA ASP A 100 -13.66 4.85 17.14
C ASP A 100 -13.50 5.50 18.52
N ASN A 101 -13.94 4.82 19.59
CA ASN A 101 -13.78 5.31 20.96
C ASN A 101 -12.32 5.18 21.42
N ILE A 102 -11.64 4.09 21.06
CA ILE A 102 -10.21 3.90 21.34
C ILE A 102 -9.38 5.00 20.64
N ALA A 103 -9.71 5.32 19.39
CA ALA A 103 -9.06 6.38 18.64
C ALA A 103 -9.26 7.76 19.30
N LYS A 104 -10.47 8.05 19.80
CA LYS A 104 -10.76 9.28 20.56
C LYS A 104 -9.95 9.38 21.85
N ILE A 105 -9.84 8.28 22.62
CA ILE A 105 -9.02 8.28 23.85
C ILE A 105 -7.55 8.47 23.52
N ALA A 106 -7.04 7.81 22.48
CA ALA A 106 -5.67 8.01 22.04
C ALA A 106 -5.43 9.47 21.61
N HIS A 107 -6.37 10.04 20.86
CA HIS A 107 -6.30 11.43 20.42
C HIS A 107 -6.29 12.41 21.59
N SER A 108 -7.23 12.28 22.55
CA SER A 108 -7.29 13.15 23.73
C SER A 108 -6.05 13.01 24.63
N TYR A 109 -5.50 11.79 24.75
CA TYR A 109 -4.24 11.58 25.47
C TYR A 109 -3.07 12.31 24.82
N TYR A 110 -2.90 12.18 23.50
CA TYR A 110 -1.84 12.90 22.80
C TYR A 110 -2.07 14.41 22.77
N GLU A 111 -3.32 14.86 22.60
CA GLU A 111 -3.67 16.27 22.78
C GLU A 111 -3.26 16.75 24.16
N SER A 112 -3.50 15.99 25.24
CA SER A 112 -3.09 16.39 26.60
C SER A 112 -1.57 16.49 26.80
N LEU A 113 -0.79 15.68 26.07
CA LEU A 113 0.67 15.72 26.12
C LEU A 113 1.25 16.93 25.37
N TYR A 114 0.59 17.33 24.28
CA TYR A 114 1.06 18.41 23.40
C TYR A 114 0.27 19.70 23.57
N SER A 115 -0.79 19.71 24.37
CA SER A 115 -1.45 20.90 24.89
C SER A 115 -0.52 21.54 25.90
N LEU A 116 0.52 22.18 25.37
CA LEU A 116 1.31 23.21 26.04
C LEU A 116 0.40 24.40 26.29
N GLU A 117 -0.54 24.24 27.21
CA GLU A 117 -1.34 25.32 27.72
C GLU A 117 -0.42 26.16 28.60
N SER A 118 0.16 27.20 28.00
CA SER A 118 0.48 28.54 28.56
C SER A 118 1.20 28.65 29.93
N SER A 119 1.55 27.55 30.59
CA SER A 119 2.14 27.47 31.93
C SER A 119 3.64 27.73 31.90
N PHE A 120 4.29 27.51 30.75
CA PHE A 120 5.68 27.94 30.53
C PHE A 120 5.83 29.47 30.38
N ARG A 121 4.73 30.21 30.11
CA ARG A 121 4.78 31.68 29.97
C ARG A 121 4.53 32.45 31.27
N ARG A 122 4.06 31.82 32.36
CA ARG A 122 3.87 32.50 33.66
C ARG A 122 5.12 32.45 34.56
N SER A 123 5.93 31.40 34.47
CA SER A 123 7.19 31.32 35.23
C SER A 123 8.28 32.26 34.70
N THR A 124 8.14 32.77 33.47
CA THR A 124 9.09 33.70 32.84
C THR A 124 8.73 35.18 33.02
N GLN A 125 7.58 35.50 33.62
CA GLN A 125 7.15 36.89 33.89
C GLN A 125 7.32 37.35 35.35
N LEU A 126 7.67 36.45 36.27
CA LEU A 126 7.98 36.79 37.67
C LEU A 126 9.49 36.96 37.96
N LEU A 127 10.32 36.98 36.90
CA LEU A 127 11.78 37.19 36.96
C LEU A 127 12.21 38.46 36.21
N ARG A 128 11.38 39.51 36.23
CA ARG A 128 11.78 40.86 35.82
C ARG A 128 11.35 41.89 36.84
#